data_AF-A0A0B6Z1Q5-F1
#
_entry.id   AF-A0A0B6Z1Q5-F1
#
_cell.length_a   1.000
_cell.length_b   1.000
_cell.length_c   1.000
_cell.angle_alpha   90.00
_cell.angle_beta   90.00
_cell.angle_gamma   90.00
#
_symmetry.space_group_name_H-M   'P 1'
#
loop_
_entity.id
_entity.type
_entity.pdbx_description
1 polymer ?
#
loop_
_entity_poly.entity_id
_entity_poly.type
_entity_poly.pdbx_seq_one_letter_code
_entity_poly.pdbx_strand_id
1 'polypeptide(L)'
;SHKAMPFTCLIIDEATQAIEVDCLIPLQYRMTKVVLVGDHEQLHATVLSQIASEKCLARSLFERIDLCIKELIPKSTSSVMMLKR
;
A
#
# COMPACT_ATOMS: atom_id res chain seq x y z
N SER A 1 -30.04 -8.83 6.97
CA SER A 1 -29.05 -8.37 7.96
C SER A 1 -27.65 -8.42 7.37
N HIS A 2 -27.06 -7.27 7.03
CA HIS A 2 -25.62 -7.22 6.70
C HIS A 2 -24.85 -7.50 7.99
N LYS A 3 -24.33 -8.71 8.13
CA LYS A 3 -23.43 -9.08 9.24
C LYS A 3 -22.21 -8.19 9.13
N ALA A 4 -21.95 -7.35 10.13
CA ALA A 4 -20.74 -6.53 10.17
C ALA A 4 -19.53 -7.46 10.03
N MET A 5 -18.70 -7.23 9.01
CA MET A 5 -17.43 -7.95 8.88
C MET A 5 -16.54 -7.55 10.06
N PRO A 6 -16.00 -8.49 10.85
CA PRO A 6 -15.30 -8.19 12.10
C PRO A 6 -13.95 -7.48 11.91
N PHE A 7 -13.44 -7.38 10.69
CA PHE A 7 -12.12 -6.81 10.41
C PHE A 7 -12.20 -5.29 10.32
N THR A 8 -11.78 -4.63 11.40
CA THR A 8 -11.69 -3.16 11.45
C THR A 8 -10.29 -2.65 11.09
N CYS A 9 -9.28 -3.51 11.15
CA CYS A 9 -7.89 -3.16 10.87
C CYS A 9 -7.27 -4.14 9.86
N LEU A 10 -6.59 -3.58 8.87
CA LEU A 10 -5.71 -4.29 7.94
C LEU A 10 -4.26 -3.99 8.30
N ILE A 11 -3.42 -5.02 8.33
CA ILE A 11 -1.96 -4.88 8.41
C ILE A 11 -1.38 -5.68 7.24
N ILE A 12 -0.55 -5.04 6.42
CA ILE A 12 0.18 -5.69 5.32
C ILE A 12 1.67 -5.50 5.61
N ASP A 13 2.38 -6.60 5.83
CA ASP A 13 3.85 -6.62 5.90
C ASP A 13 4.43 -6.83 4.50
N GLU A 14 5.67 -6.38 4.30
CA GLU A 14 6.34 -6.35 2.99
C GLU A 14 5.48 -5.71 1.88
N ALA A 15 4.74 -4.65 2.22
CA ALA A 15 3.77 -4.02 1.35
C ALA A 15 4.37 -3.42 0.06
N THR A 16 5.69 -3.20 0.02
CA THR A 16 6.43 -2.76 -1.18
C THR A 16 6.64 -3.88 -2.20
N GLN A 17 6.54 -5.15 -1.78
CA GLN A 17 6.70 -6.33 -2.63
C GLN A 17 5.36 -6.83 -3.22
N ALA A 18 4.24 -6.16 -2.91
CA ALA A 18 2.93 -6.47 -3.46
C ALA A 18 2.50 -5.44 -4.51
N ILE A 19 1.91 -5.90 -5.62
CA ILE A 19 1.29 -4.97 -6.57
C ILE A 19 0.09 -4.30 -5.91
N GLU A 20 -0.22 -3.09 -6.34
CA GLU A 20 -1.31 -2.31 -5.76
C GLU A 20 -2.64 -3.09 -5.72
N VAL A 21 -2.96 -3.82 -6.79
CA VAL A 21 -4.20 -4.58 -6.92
C VAL A 21 -4.36 -5.62 -5.81
N ASP A 22 -3.29 -6.29 -5.41
CA ASP A 22 -3.32 -7.30 -4.35
C ASP A 22 -3.65 -6.66 -3.00
N CYS A 23 -3.08 -5.47 -2.74
CA CYS A 23 -3.39 -4.68 -1.54
C CYS A 23 -4.85 -4.18 -1.51
N LEU A 24 -5.53 -4.05 -2.65
CA LEU A 24 -6.94 -3.63 -2.71
C LEU A 24 -7.92 -4.75 -2.37
N ILE A 25 -7.56 -6.02 -2.57
CA ILE A 25 -8.42 -7.18 -2.30
C ILE A 25 -8.97 -7.14 -0.85
N PRO A 26 -8.16 -6.97 0.21
CA PRO A 26 -8.70 -6.87 1.57
C PRO A 26 -9.44 -5.55 1.85
N LEU A 27 -9.17 -4.46 1.12
CA LEU A 27 -9.82 -3.16 1.38
C LEU A 27 -11.32 -3.15 1.07
N GLN A 28 -11.81 -4.09 0.25
CA GLN A 28 -13.24 -4.25 -0.03
C GLN A 28 -14.09 -4.51 1.23
N TYR A 29 -13.47 -4.96 2.33
CA TYR A 29 -14.15 -5.25 3.60
C TYR A 29 -14.42 -4.00 4.48
N ARG A 30 -14.25 -2.78 3.95
CA ARG A 30 -14.55 -1.50 4.63
C ARG A 30 -13.86 -1.35 5.99
N MET A 31 -12.60 -1.75 6.05
CA MET A 31 -11.78 -1.60 7.25
C MET A 31 -11.60 -0.12 7.57
N THR A 32 -11.56 0.24 8.86
CA THR A 32 -11.42 1.64 9.29
C THR A 32 -9.97 2.05 9.55
N LYS A 33 -9.06 1.07 9.62
CA LYS A 33 -7.62 1.27 9.79
C LYS A 33 -6.83 0.40 8.83
N VAL A 34 -5.78 0.95 8.23
CA VAL A 34 -4.87 0.24 7.34
C VAL A 34 -3.45 0.63 7.74
N VAL A 35 -2.61 -0.37 8.00
CA VAL A 35 -1.18 -0.23 8.28
C VAL A 35 -0.41 -0.96 7.18
N LEU A 36 0.41 -0.22 6.45
CA LEU A 36 1.33 -0.78 5.46
C LEU A 36 2.74 -0.70 6.02
N VAL A 37 3.39 -1.85 6.15
CA VAL A 37 4.77 -2.00 6.61
C VAL A 37 5.61 -2.47 5.45
N GLY A 38 6.74 -1.82 5.21
CA GLY A 38 7.63 -2.16 4.11
C GLY A 38 8.76 -1.16 3.98
N ASP A 39 9.70 -1.50 3.11
CA ASP A 39 10.83 -0.64 2.79
C ASP A 39 10.86 -0.34 1.29
N HIS A 40 10.74 0.95 0.96
CA HIS A 40 10.79 1.48 -0.40
C HIS A 40 12.19 1.43 -1.04
N GLU A 41 13.25 1.21 -0.25
CA GLU A 41 14.62 1.05 -0.75
C GLU A 41 14.94 -0.41 -1.08
N GLN A 42 14.04 -1.35 -0.77
CA GLN A 42 14.15 -2.77 -1.09
C GLN A 42 13.45 -3.11 -2.42
N LEU A 43 13.37 -4.41 -2.74
CA LEU A 43 12.81 -4.88 -4.01
C LEU A 43 11.33 -4.49 -4.15
N HIS A 44 10.97 -4.09 -5.37
CA HIS A 44 9.57 -3.83 -5.76
C HIS A 44 8.83 -5.16 -6.01
N ALA A 45 7.51 -5.07 -6.22
CA ALA A 45 6.73 -6.23 -6.61
C ALA A 45 7.24 -6.87 -7.91
N THR A 46 7.30 -8.21 -7.92
CA THR A 46 7.78 -8.96 -9.09
C THR A 46 6.70 -9.01 -10.17
N VAL A 47 6.97 -8.42 -11.33
CA VAL A 47 6.09 -8.47 -12.51
C VAL A 47 6.83 -9.12 -13.67
N LEU A 48 6.31 -10.25 -14.17
CA LEU A 48 6.95 -11.02 -15.25
C LEU A 48 6.82 -10.34 -16.63
N SER A 49 5.71 -9.63 -16.86
CA SER A 49 5.47 -8.92 -18.11
C SER A 49 6.20 -7.58 -18.13
N GLN A 50 7.17 -7.45 -19.02
CA GLN A 50 7.90 -6.19 -19.20
C GLN A 50 6.95 -5.03 -19.55
N ILE A 51 5.97 -5.27 -20.43
CA ILE A 51 4.95 -4.27 -20.80
C ILE A 51 4.18 -3.81 -19.55
N ALA A 52 3.81 -4.73 -18.65
CA ALA A 52 3.09 -4.38 -17.44
C ALA A 52 3.98 -3.62 -16.44
N SER A 53 5.25 -3.98 -16.34
CA SER A 53 6.25 -3.25 -15.53
C SER A 53 6.41 -1.81 -16.03
N GLU A 54 6.55 -1.61 -17.34
CA GLU A 54 6.62 -0.28 -17.98
C GLU A 54 5.34 0.55 -17.77
N LYS A 55 4.19 -0.11 -17.59
CA LYS A 55 2.92 0.51 -17.20
C LYS A 55 2.74 0.67 -15.68
N CYS A 56 3.84 0.60 -14.92
CA CYS A 56 3.90 0.79 -13.48
C CYS A 56 3.09 -0.24 -12.66
N LEU A 57 2.83 -1.45 -13.17
CA LEU A 57 2.15 -2.50 -12.39
C LEU A 57 2.97 -2.94 -11.18
N ALA A 58 4.31 -2.89 -11.27
CA ALA A 58 5.22 -3.23 -10.18
C ALA A 58 5.19 -2.21 -9.02
N ARG A 59 4.58 -1.04 -9.23
CA ARG A 59 4.42 -0.04 -8.18
C ARG A 59 3.37 -0.52 -7.17
N SER A 60 3.77 -0.58 -5.92
CA SER A 60 2.93 -0.96 -4.80
C SER A 60 1.98 0.17 -4.38
N LEU A 61 0.95 -0.21 -3.61
CA LEU A 61 0.08 0.78 -2.94
C LEU A 61 0.87 1.64 -1.95
N PHE A 62 1.86 1.05 -1.28
CA PHE A 62 2.75 1.74 -0.35
C PHE A 62 3.47 2.90 -1.06
N GLU A 63 4.14 2.61 -2.17
CA GLU A 63 4.91 3.63 -2.91
C GLU A 63 4.00 4.73 -3.45
N ARG A 64 2.80 4.38 -3.95
CA ARG A 64 1.86 5.40 -4.42
C ARG A 64 1.44 6.35 -3.30
N ILE A 65 1.12 5.82 -2.11
CA ILE A 65 0.74 6.65 -0.96
C ILE A 65 1.93 7.51 -0.51
N ASP A 66 3.15 6.97 -0.49
CA ASP A 66 4.36 7.70 -0.12
C ASP A 66 4.60 8.89 -1.06
N LEU A 67 4.46 8.66 -2.37
CA LEU A 67 4.50 9.72 -3.38
C LEU A 67 3.40 10.77 -3.14
N CYS A 68 2.14 10.36 -2.93
CA CYS A 68 1.05 11.29 -2.66
C CYS A 68 1.29 12.13 -1.40
N ILE A 69 1.83 11.55 -0.32
CA ILE A 69 2.14 12.28 0.91
C ILE A 69 3.24 13.31 0.66
N LYS A 70 4.30 12.92 -0.07
CA LYS A 70 5.41 13.83 -0.42
C LYS A 70 4.94 15.03 -1.25
N GLU A 71 3.96 14.83 -2.13
CA GLU A 71 3.35 15.90 -2.94
C GLU A 71 2.37 16.78 -2.14
N LEU A 72 1.58 16.18 -1.23
CA LEU A 72 0.52 16.87 -0.50
C LEU A 72 0.99 17.58 0.78
N ILE A 73 2.10 17.15 1.36
CA ILE A 73 2.59 17.64 2.66
C ILE A 73 4.01 18.17 2.49
N PRO A 74 4.19 19.52 2.42
CA PRO A 74 5.51 20.12 2.52
C PRO A 74 6.10 19.78 3.91
N LYS A 75 7.00 18.79 3.94
CA LYS A 75 7.89 18.38 5.04
C LYS A 75 7.49 18.87 6.45
N SER A 76 6.33 18.48 7.02
CA SER A 76 6.09 18.72 8.46
C SER A 76 4.95 17.97 9.17
N THR A 77 4.06 17.20 8.52
CA THR A 77 2.92 16.61 9.26
C THR A 77 2.51 15.23 8.73
N SER A 78 2.95 14.17 9.42
CA SER A 78 2.62 12.78 9.05
C SER A 78 1.32 12.30 9.72
N SER A 79 0.19 12.46 9.04
CA SER A 79 -1.06 11.74 9.41
C SER A 79 -1.14 10.33 8.81
N VAL A 80 -0.09 9.90 8.08
CA VAL A 80 0.09 8.52 7.62
C VAL A 80 1.34 7.97 8.28
N MET A 81 1.17 6.89 9.06
CA MET A 81 2.27 6.20 9.70
C MET A 81 2.76 5.09 8.79
N MET A 82 3.77 5.40 7.97
CA MET A 82 4.57 4.40 7.29
C MET A 82 5.72 4.00 8.20
N LEU A 83 5.70 2.75 8.66
CA LEU A 83 6.84 2.16 9.37
C LEU A 83 7.84 1.68 8.33
N LYS A 84 8.94 2.42 8.20
CA LYS A 84 10.17 1.93 7.58
C LYS A 84 10.91 1.09 8.64
N ARG A 85 11.40 -0.09 8.26
CA ARG A 85 12.34 -0.84 9.11
C ARG A 85 13.74 -0.26 9.01
#